data_AF-A0AAU2LGN1-F1
#
_entry.id   AF-A0AAU2LGN1-F1
#
_cell.length_a   1.000
_cell.length_b   1.000
_cell.length_c   1.000
_cell.angle_alpha   90.00
_cell.angle_beta   90.00
_cell.angle_gamma   90.00
#
_symmetry.space_group_name_H-M   'P 1'
#
loop_
_entity.id
_entity.type
_entity.pdbx_description
1 polymer ?
#
loop_
_entity_poly.entity_id
_entity_poly.type
_entity_poly.pdbx_seq_one_letter_code
_entity_poly.pdbx_strand_id
1 'polypeptide(L)'
;MSEPSDFVARLRVEQQAPGRDEALRLDRRARRRRGMLAAGAAVLGLAAVGGWIASSTGERPTEEPYAPQALDEALWPPQWPATVRMPFRGSPSAAWADGAAGIDLPASEAVGAFTSQQVGDVLRKTREVLVESNLTPRVVLGAQPDAEVEKVLGQPGEGRGPLWYFTRFDPDEVRLQGTAIKTRGTMTYEASPAGELVVHSDYTFVYPLVKVSGGTEVVPGAEEVTRVVVRRRLDLVAGGDGRLSVRDAQWRAANDDCRAPEDGYLHPLFSKERAKAPKWPTLDPYDTGGQLAGSGGSGRECATPKQT
;
A
#
# COMPACT_ATOMS: atom_id res chain seq x y z
N MET A 1 -63.30 -65.08 29.51
CA MET A 1 -61.93 -64.55 29.72
C MET A 1 -60.97 -65.56 29.16
N SER A 2 -60.43 -65.30 27.97
CA SER A 2 -59.45 -66.18 27.33
C SER A 2 -58.14 -66.13 28.10
N GLU A 3 -57.55 -67.30 28.31
CA GLU A 3 -56.37 -67.52 29.15
C GLU A 3 -55.14 -66.86 28.49
N PRO A 4 -54.24 -66.19 29.24
CA PRO A 4 -53.06 -65.50 28.69
C PRO A 4 -52.14 -66.42 27.88
N SER A 5 -52.22 -67.73 28.11
CA SER A 5 -51.48 -68.78 27.41
C SER A 5 -51.84 -68.88 25.92
N ASP A 6 -53.09 -68.63 25.52
CA ASP A 6 -53.54 -68.71 24.12
C ASP A 6 -52.97 -67.57 23.27
N PHE A 7 -52.80 -66.39 23.85
CA PHE A 7 -52.18 -65.24 23.17
C PHE A 7 -50.69 -65.47 22.94
N VAL A 8 -50.00 -66.04 23.94
CA VAL A 8 -48.58 -66.40 23.83
C VAL A 8 -48.39 -67.55 22.83
N ALA A 9 -49.31 -68.51 22.78
CA ALA A 9 -49.27 -69.60 21.81
C ALA A 9 -49.46 -69.09 20.36
N ARG A 10 -50.41 -68.18 20.12
CA ARG A 10 -50.60 -67.53 18.81
C ARG A 10 -49.37 -66.73 18.37
N LEU A 11 -48.76 -65.95 19.27
CA LEU A 11 -47.54 -65.21 18.96
C LEU A 11 -46.36 -66.13 18.62
N ARG A 12 -46.29 -67.31 19.26
CA ARG A 12 -45.24 -68.31 18.99
C ARG A 12 -45.42 -68.96 17.61
N VAL A 13 -46.67 -69.21 17.19
CA VAL A 13 -47.00 -69.71 15.83
C VAL A 13 -46.72 -68.66 14.75
N GLU A 14 -47.05 -67.38 14.98
CA GLU A 14 -46.70 -66.29 14.06
C GLU A 14 -45.18 -66.01 13.99
N GLN A 15 -44.43 -66.32 15.05
CA GLN A 15 -42.96 -66.29 15.03
C GLN A 15 -42.35 -67.42 14.20
N GLN A 16 -43.01 -68.58 14.10
CA GLN A 16 -42.53 -69.76 13.37
C GLN A 16 -43.03 -69.85 11.91
N ALA A 17 -43.66 -68.80 11.37
CA ALA A 17 -44.10 -68.78 9.97
C ALA A 17 -42.92 -68.97 9.00
N PRO A 18 -42.92 -70.01 8.15
CA PRO A 18 -41.84 -70.26 7.20
C PRO A 18 -41.74 -69.08 6.22
N GLY A 19 -40.56 -68.49 6.11
CA GLY A 19 -40.29 -67.35 5.21
C GLY A 19 -40.35 -65.96 5.86
N ARG A 20 -40.71 -65.83 7.15
CA ARG A 20 -40.67 -64.53 7.86
C ARG A 20 -39.26 -63.94 7.91
N ASP A 21 -38.25 -64.76 8.15
CA ASP A 21 -36.84 -64.34 8.13
C ASP A 21 -36.41 -63.86 6.75
N GLU A 22 -36.95 -64.47 5.69
CA GLU A 22 -36.65 -64.12 4.31
C GLU A 22 -37.33 -62.79 3.91
N ALA A 23 -38.59 -62.61 4.32
CA ALA A 23 -39.31 -61.34 4.17
C ALA A 23 -38.64 -60.19 4.95
N LEU A 24 -38.21 -60.43 6.20
CA LEU A 24 -37.46 -59.45 6.99
C LEU A 24 -36.08 -59.15 6.39
N ARG A 25 -35.40 -60.14 5.79
CA ARG A 25 -34.13 -59.92 5.08
C ARG A 25 -34.30 -59.07 3.83
N LEU A 26 -35.35 -59.32 3.03
CA LEU A 26 -35.66 -58.52 1.85
C LEU A 26 -36.04 -57.08 2.20
N ASP A 27 -36.86 -56.89 3.23
CA ASP A 27 -37.25 -55.55 3.70
C ASP A 27 -36.05 -54.78 4.29
N ARG A 28 -35.18 -55.44 5.08
CA ARG A 28 -33.91 -54.83 5.53
C ARG A 28 -33.01 -54.43 4.35
N ARG A 29 -32.92 -55.25 3.30
CA ARG A 29 -32.16 -54.92 2.08
C ARG A 29 -32.79 -53.74 1.33
N ALA A 30 -34.11 -53.69 1.22
CA ALA A 30 -34.83 -52.58 0.59
C ALA A 30 -34.66 -51.26 1.38
N ARG A 31 -34.78 -51.30 2.71
CA ARG A 31 -34.52 -50.13 3.57
C ARG A 31 -33.07 -49.66 3.50
N ARG A 32 -32.09 -50.59 3.50
CA ARG A 32 -30.67 -50.25 3.31
C ARG A 32 -30.40 -49.62 1.95
N ARG A 33 -30.98 -50.15 0.87
CA ARG A 33 -30.88 -49.56 -0.47
C ARG A 33 -31.50 -48.17 -0.54
N ARG A 34 -32.69 -47.96 0.02
CA ARG A 34 -33.32 -46.64 0.11
C ARG A 34 -32.48 -45.65 0.93
N GLY A 35 -31.92 -46.10 2.06
CA GLY A 35 -31.00 -45.30 2.86
C GLY A 35 -29.72 -44.92 2.12
N MET A 36 -29.13 -45.86 1.37
CA MET A 36 -27.96 -45.60 0.52
C MET A 36 -28.26 -44.62 -0.62
N LEU A 37 -29.42 -44.73 -1.26
CA LEU A 37 -29.85 -43.80 -2.30
C LEU A 37 -30.10 -42.39 -1.74
N ALA A 38 -30.74 -42.28 -0.58
CA ALA A 38 -30.94 -40.99 0.09
C ALA A 38 -29.61 -40.35 0.51
N ALA A 39 -28.67 -41.14 1.04
CA ALA A 39 -27.34 -40.66 1.37
C ALA A 39 -26.56 -40.21 0.11
N GLY A 40 -26.62 -40.99 -0.98
CA GLY A 40 -26.02 -40.61 -2.25
C GLY A 40 -26.60 -39.32 -2.83
N ALA A 41 -27.92 -39.15 -2.78
CA ALA A 41 -28.59 -37.93 -3.22
C ALA A 41 -28.20 -36.73 -2.34
N ALA A 42 -28.06 -36.90 -1.02
CA ALA A 42 -27.59 -35.86 -0.12
C ALA A 42 -26.14 -35.44 -0.40
N VAL A 43 -25.25 -36.41 -0.65
CA VAL A 43 -23.85 -36.13 -1.03
C VAL A 43 -23.79 -35.39 -2.38
N LEU A 44 -24.57 -35.82 -3.37
CA LEU A 44 -24.65 -35.13 -4.66
C LEU A 44 -25.22 -33.72 -4.52
N GLY A 45 -26.24 -33.52 -3.68
CA GLY A 45 -26.79 -32.21 -3.38
C GLY A 45 -25.76 -31.28 -2.72
N LEU A 46 -25.02 -31.78 -1.73
CA LEU A 46 -23.94 -31.02 -1.08
C LEU A 46 -22.80 -30.70 -2.05
N ALA A 47 -22.42 -31.64 -2.93
CA ALA A 47 -21.40 -31.41 -3.95
C ALA A 47 -21.86 -30.36 -4.98
N ALA A 48 -23.13 -30.40 -5.39
CA ALA A 48 -23.71 -29.42 -6.30
C ALA A 48 -23.78 -28.02 -5.66
N VAL A 49 -24.16 -27.92 -4.38
CA VAL A 49 -24.13 -26.65 -3.64
C VAL A 49 -22.69 -26.16 -3.46
N GLY A 50 -21.75 -27.03 -3.12
CA GLY A 50 -20.32 -26.67 -3.02
C GLY A 50 -19.74 -26.19 -4.35
N GLY A 51 -20.09 -26.87 -5.45
CA GLY A 51 -19.71 -26.46 -6.81
C GLY A 51 -20.39 -25.17 -7.25
N TRP A 52 -21.65 -24.94 -6.89
CA TRP A 52 -22.36 -23.69 -7.15
C TRP A 52 -21.79 -22.53 -6.34
N ILE A 53 -21.44 -22.73 -5.07
CA ILE A 53 -20.75 -21.72 -4.27
C ILE A 53 -19.40 -21.40 -4.90
N ALA A 54 -18.56 -22.41 -5.19
CA ALA A 54 -17.24 -22.21 -5.79
C ALA A 54 -17.29 -21.57 -7.20
N SER A 55 -18.34 -21.81 -7.98
CA SER A 55 -18.50 -21.21 -9.32
C SER A 55 -19.20 -19.85 -9.31
N SER A 56 -20.09 -19.60 -8.36
CA SER A 56 -20.75 -18.29 -8.19
C SER A 56 -19.83 -17.29 -7.48
N THR A 57 -18.95 -17.77 -6.61
CA THR A 57 -17.81 -17.00 -6.09
C THR A 57 -16.59 -17.31 -6.96
N GLY A 58 -16.52 -16.74 -8.16
CA GLY A 58 -15.26 -16.71 -8.91
C GLY A 58 -14.11 -16.22 -8.01
N GLU A 59 -12.85 -16.50 -8.38
CA GLU A 59 -11.68 -16.02 -7.64
C GLU A 59 -11.79 -14.51 -7.39
N ARG A 60 -12.19 -14.14 -6.16
CA ARG A 60 -12.32 -12.75 -5.75
C ARG A 60 -10.92 -12.16 -5.67
N PRO A 61 -10.72 -10.91 -6.13
CA PRO A 61 -9.48 -10.20 -5.89
C PRO A 61 -9.18 -10.23 -4.38
N THR A 62 -7.93 -10.51 -4.00
CA THR A 62 -7.50 -10.53 -2.59
C THR A 62 -7.72 -9.21 -1.85
N GLU A 63 -7.99 -8.15 -2.61
CA GLU A 63 -8.18 -6.78 -2.14
C GLU A 63 -9.66 -6.39 -1.97
N GLU A 64 -10.61 -7.27 -2.30
CA GLU A 64 -12.04 -7.00 -2.05
C GLU A 64 -12.48 -7.47 -0.66
N PRO A 65 -13.06 -6.57 0.15
CA PRO A 65 -13.44 -6.92 1.51
C PRO A 65 -14.65 -7.86 1.63
N TYR A 66 -14.54 -8.87 2.50
CA TYR A 66 -15.64 -9.78 2.84
C TYR A 66 -16.56 -9.08 3.85
N ALA A 67 -17.57 -8.36 3.36
CA ALA A 67 -18.48 -7.53 4.16
C ALA A 67 -17.76 -6.39 4.92
N PRO A 68 -17.24 -5.37 4.23
CA PRO A 68 -16.43 -4.34 4.85
C PRO A 68 -17.16 -3.49 5.91
N GLN A 69 -18.49 -3.56 5.99
CA GLN A 69 -19.27 -2.89 7.03
C GLN A 69 -19.36 -3.69 8.33
N ALA A 70 -18.91 -4.96 8.33
CA ALA A 70 -19.03 -5.86 9.48
C ALA A 70 -17.86 -5.72 10.47
N LEU A 71 -16.75 -5.09 10.06
CA LEU A 71 -15.54 -4.93 10.86
C LEU A 71 -15.00 -3.51 10.71
N ASP A 72 -14.51 -2.94 11.81
CA ASP A 72 -13.77 -1.68 11.80
C ASP A 72 -12.58 -1.76 10.83
N GLU A 73 -12.36 -0.70 10.06
CA GLU A 73 -11.27 -0.62 9.07
C GLU A 73 -9.89 -0.90 9.70
N ALA A 74 -9.70 -0.55 10.98
CA ALA A 74 -8.47 -0.81 11.71
C ALA A 74 -8.15 -2.32 11.86
N LEU A 75 -9.19 -3.17 11.80
CA LEU A 75 -9.09 -4.62 11.94
C LEU A 75 -9.01 -5.34 10.58
N TRP A 76 -9.07 -4.60 9.47
CA TRP A 76 -9.00 -5.20 8.14
C TRP A 76 -7.63 -5.83 7.87
N PRO A 77 -7.58 -6.92 7.09
CA PRO A 77 -6.33 -7.51 6.61
C PRO A 77 -5.41 -6.46 5.96
N PRO A 78 -4.07 -6.53 6.14
CA PRO A 78 -3.14 -5.55 5.58
C PRO A 78 -3.19 -5.43 4.05
N GLN A 79 -3.55 -6.50 3.35
CA GLN A 79 -3.66 -6.53 1.89
C GLN A 79 -4.91 -5.84 1.33
N TRP A 80 -5.88 -5.50 2.18
CA TRP A 80 -7.02 -4.71 1.71
C TRP A 80 -6.59 -3.26 1.45
N PRO A 81 -7.25 -2.55 0.53
CA PRO A 81 -6.90 -1.16 0.24
C PRO A 81 -7.06 -0.27 1.47
N ALA A 82 -6.30 0.82 1.50
CA ALA A 82 -6.55 1.92 2.42
C ALA A 82 -7.74 2.75 1.91
N THR A 83 -8.39 3.47 2.81
CA THR A 83 -9.51 4.36 2.47
C THR A 83 -9.18 5.79 2.88
N VAL A 84 -10.02 6.72 2.42
CA VAL A 84 -9.99 8.11 2.87
C VAL A 84 -10.09 8.30 4.40
N ARG A 85 -10.61 7.31 5.13
CA ARG A 85 -10.72 7.35 6.61
C ARG A 85 -9.43 6.93 7.30
N MET A 86 -8.71 5.95 6.73
CA MET A 86 -7.44 5.44 7.28
C MET A 86 -6.35 5.37 6.18
N PRO A 87 -5.91 6.53 5.63
CA PRO A 87 -5.06 6.57 4.43
C PRO A 87 -3.69 5.88 4.58
N PHE A 88 -3.21 5.72 5.82
CA PHE A 88 -1.90 5.12 6.13
C PHE A 88 -1.99 3.72 6.76
N ARG A 89 -3.18 3.11 6.81
CA ARG A 89 -3.37 1.78 7.42
C ARG A 89 -2.44 0.74 6.79
N GLY A 90 -1.91 -0.16 7.62
CA GLY A 90 -1.07 -1.25 7.14
C GLY A 90 0.30 -0.81 6.62
N SER A 91 0.74 0.42 6.94
CA SER A 91 2.11 0.86 6.66
C SER A 91 2.83 1.37 7.91
N PRO A 92 4.17 1.28 7.95
CA PRO A 92 4.98 1.93 8.98
C PRO A 92 4.74 3.44 9.08
N SER A 93 4.31 4.07 7.97
CA SER A 93 4.13 5.53 7.89
C SER A 93 2.99 6.08 8.76
N ALA A 94 2.07 5.23 9.23
CA ALA A 94 1.02 5.63 10.15
C ALA A 94 1.57 6.28 11.43
N ALA A 95 2.77 5.87 11.87
CA ALA A 95 3.44 6.39 13.06
C ALA A 95 4.41 7.55 12.78
N TRP A 96 4.46 8.07 11.54
CA TRP A 96 5.38 9.15 11.17
C TRP A 96 4.73 10.51 11.41
N ALA A 97 5.59 11.53 11.52
CA ALA A 97 5.16 12.91 11.65
C ALA A 97 4.56 13.43 10.33
N ASP A 98 3.70 14.43 10.46
CA ASP A 98 3.01 15.04 9.32
C ASP A 98 3.83 16.21 8.75
N GLY A 99 4.00 16.20 7.43
CA GLY A 99 4.64 17.24 6.65
C GLY A 99 5.98 17.67 7.23
N ALA A 100 6.17 18.99 7.36
CA ALA A 100 7.43 19.57 7.77
C ALA A 100 7.80 19.27 9.24
N ALA A 101 6.87 18.73 10.05
CA ALA A 101 7.16 18.29 11.41
C ALA A 101 8.02 17.00 11.43
N GLY A 102 8.13 16.28 10.32
CA GLY A 102 9.07 15.16 10.17
C GLY A 102 10.47 15.56 9.68
N ILE A 103 10.73 16.87 9.53
CA ILE A 103 12.03 17.42 9.11
C ILE A 103 12.68 18.12 10.30
N ASP A 104 13.37 17.32 11.12
CA ASP A 104 14.17 17.80 12.24
C ASP A 104 15.51 18.35 11.76
N LEU A 105 15.89 19.51 12.28
CA LEU A 105 17.19 20.12 12.03
C LEU A 105 18.20 19.67 13.09
N PRO A 106 19.44 19.29 12.71
CA PRO A 106 20.49 19.01 13.66
C PRO A 106 20.90 20.29 14.41
N ALA A 107 21.55 20.11 15.56
CA ALA A 107 22.14 21.24 16.29
C ALA A 107 23.13 21.99 15.39
N SER A 108 23.03 23.32 15.38
CA SER A 108 23.86 24.18 14.54
C SER A 108 25.14 24.55 15.26
N GLU A 109 26.22 23.80 15.02
CA GLU A 109 27.54 24.03 15.59
C GLU A 109 28.46 24.65 14.53
N ALA A 110 29.50 25.37 14.95
CA ALA A 110 30.46 25.93 14.02
C ALA A 110 31.29 24.80 13.37
N VAL A 111 31.49 24.85 12.06
CA VAL A 111 32.22 23.84 11.30
C VAL A 111 32.99 24.49 10.14
N GLY A 112 34.26 24.12 9.97
CA GLY A 112 35.13 24.75 8.98
C GLY A 112 35.20 26.27 9.17
N ALA A 113 34.88 27.02 8.11
CA ALA A 113 34.83 28.48 8.12
C ALA A 113 33.45 29.06 8.55
N PHE A 114 32.46 28.21 8.83
CA PHE A 114 31.10 28.62 9.11
C PHE A 114 30.85 28.72 10.62
N THR A 115 30.29 29.86 11.04
CA THR A 115 29.79 30.06 12.40
C THR A 115 28.53 29.22 12.64
N SER A 116 28.22 28.93 13.91
CA SER A 116 26.97 28.27 14.32
C SER A 116 25.72 28.94 13.74
N GLN A 117 25.72 30.28 13.66
CA GLN A 117 24.62 31.03 13.06
C GLN A 117 24.49 30.76 11.56
N GLN A 118 25.60 30.83 10.81
CA GLN A 118 25.60 30.54 9.36
C GLN A 118 25.18 29.11 9.07
N VAL A 119 25.63 28.13 9.87
CA VAL A 119 25.17 26.74 9.78
C VAL A 119 23.67 26.66 9.99
N GLY A 120 23.14 27.32 11.03
CA GLY A 120 21.71 27.36 11.28
C GLY A 120 20.89 27.99 10.15
N ASP A 121 21.39 29.06 9.52
CA ASP A 121 20.76 29.67 8.36
C ASP A 121 20.71 28.72 7.16
N VAL A 122 21.82 28.02 6.88
CA VAL A 122 21.90 27.06 5.78
C VAL A 122 20.96 25.87 6.02
N LEU A 123 20.91 25.32 7.24
CA LEU A 123 20.00 24.22 7.58
C LEU A 123 18.52 24.61 7.43
N ARG A 124 18.14 25.84 7.82
CA ARG A 124 16.77 26.35 7.61
C ARG A 124 16.42 26.46 6.13
N LYS A 125 17.31 27.02 5.31
CA LYS A 125 17.12 27.11 3.85
C LYS A 125 17.03 25.72 3.21
N THR A 126 17.84 24.76 3.62
CA THR A 126 17.73 23.37 3.14
C THR A 126 16.35 22.77 3.49
N ARG A 127 15.84 23.01 4.69
CA ARG A 127 14.47 22.60 5.05
C ARG A 127 13.41 23.27 4.20
N GLU A 128 13.55 24.56 3.88
CA GLU A 128 12.63 25.25 2.95
C GLU A 128 12.64 24.62 1.55
N VAL A 129 13.82 24.29 1.02
CA VAL A 129 13.96 23.56 -0.25
C VAL A 129 13.25 22.20 -0.20
N LEU A 130 13.45 21.41 0.87
CA LEU A 130 12.78 20.12 1.05
C LEU A 130 11.25 20.26 1.13
N VAL A 131 10.76 21.25 1.87
CA VAL A 131 9.33 21.53 2.01
C VAL A 131 8.71 21.93 0.67
N GLU A 132 9.32 22.88 -0.05
CA GLU A 132 8.75 23.32 -1.33
C GLU A 132 8.78 22.22 -2.38
N SER A 133 9.86 21.41 -2.41
CA SER A 133 10.00 20.34 -3.41
C SER A 133 9.16 19.08 -3.15
N ASN A 134 8.67 18.88 -1.92
CA ASN A 134 8.00 17.62 -1.55
C ASN A 134 6.67 17.79 -0.81
N LEU A 135 6.46 18.89 -0.11
CA LEU A 135 5.37 19.00 0.86
C LEU A 135 4.36 20.10 0.53
N THR A 136 4.75 21.09 -0.26
CA THR A 136 3.87 22.20 -0.66
C THR A 136 2.73 21.67 -1.56
N PRO A 137 1.46 21.64 -1.09
CA PRO A 137 0.39 20.93 -1.79
C PRO A 137 0.15 21.40 -3.23
N ARG A 138 0.23 22.70 -3.49
CA ARG A 138 0.08 23.26 -4.85
C ARG A 138 1.16 22.72 -5.81
N VAL A 139 2.40 22.59 -5.34
CA VAL A 139 3.54 22.14 -6.15
C VAL A 139 3.47 20.62 -6.35
N VAL A 140 3.10 19.89 -5.30
CA VAL A 140 2.81 18.46 -5.36
C VAL A 140 1.71 18.16 -6.38
N LEU A 141 0.75 19.08 -6.57
CA LEU A 141 -0.31 19.00 -7.57
C LEU A 141 0.00 19.81 -8.85
N GLY A 142 1.28 19.92 -9.21
CA GLY A 142 1.71 20.39 -10.54
C GLY A 142 1.83 21.90 -10.74
N ALA A 143 1.54 22.73 -9.74
CA ALA A 143 1.77 24.18 -9.84
C ALA A 143 3.28 24.51 -9.93
N GLN A 144 3.58 25.71 -10.42
CA GLN A 144 4.95 26.20 -10.49
C GLN A 144 5.54 26.41 -9.07
N PRO A 145 6.77 25.93 -8.82
CA PRO A 145 7.44 26.10 -7.54
C PRO A 145 7.87 27.54 -7.31
N ASP A 146 8.29 27.86 -6.09
CA ASP A 146 9.01 29.08 -5.79
C ASP A 146 10.29 29.19 -6.65
N ALA A 147 10.50 30.37 -7.25
CA ALA A 147 11.57 30.60 -8.21
C ALA A 147 12.97 30.53 -7.57
N GLU A 148 13.12 30.88 -6.28
CA GLU A 148 14.40 30.77 -5.59
C GLU A 148 14.72 29.29 -5.29
N VAL A 149 13.72 28.49 -4.91
CA VAL A 149 13.90 27.04 -4.75
C VAL A 149 14.21 26.37 -6.08
N GLU A 150 13.49 26.72 -7.14
CA GLU A 150 13.75 26.23 -8.50
C GLU A 150 15.19 26.54 -8.94
N LYS A 151 15.67 27.74 -8.63
CA LYS A 151 17.04 28.16 -8.93
C LYS A 151 18.10 27.40 -8.13
N VAL A 152 17.85 27.13 -6.84
CA VAL A 152 18.75 26.29 -6.02
C VAL A 152 18.84 24.88 -6.60
N LEU A 153 17.71 24.34 -7.04
CA LEU A 153 17.59 22.99 -7.62
C LEU A 153 17.95 22.94 -9.11
N GLY A 154 18.25 24.06 -9.75
CA GLY A 154 18.71 24.10 -11.12
C GLY A 154 20.15 23.61 -11.23
N GLN A 155 20.34 22.33 -11.57
CA GLN A 155 21.68 21.80 -11.84
C GLN A 155 22.24 22.29 -13.19
N PRO A 156 23.45 22.85 -13.23
CA PRO A 156 24.14 23.09 -14.49
C PRO A 156 24.57 21.74 -15.11
N GLY A 157 24.08 21.43 -16.31
CA GLY A 157 24.72 20.43 -17.19
C GLY A 157 24.11 19.02 -17.24
N GLU A 158 23.08 18.69 -16.46
CA GLU A 158 22.44 17.35 -16.55
C GLU A 158 21.35 17.23 -17.63
N GLY A 159 21.02 18.32 -18.33
CA GLY A 159 19.96 18.35 -19.36
C GLY A 159 18.54 18.11 -18.82
N ARG A 160 18.39 17.78 -17.53
CA ARG A 160 17.14 17.64 -16.80
C ARG A 160 16.76 19.00 -16.21
N GLY A 161 15.51 19.41 -16.39
CA GLY A 161 15.00 20.65 -15.82
C GLY A 161 14.92 20.59 -14.29
N PRO A 162 14.83 21.75 -13.60
CA PRO A 162 14.80 21.82 -12.12
C PRO A 162 13.61 21.06 -11.52
N LEU A 163 12.54 20.87 -12.29
CA LEU A 163 11.36 20.09 -11.91
C LEU A 163 11.66 18.61 -11.60
N TRP A 164 12.80 18.08 -12.05
CA TRP A 164 13.26 16.73 -11.73
C TRP A 164 13.41 16.46 -10.23
N TYR A 165 13.64 17.51 -9.44
CA TYR A 165 13.84 17.40 -7.99
C TYR A 165 12.53 17.50 -7.19
N PHE A 166 11.41 17.78 -7.84
CA PHE A 166 10.11 17.96 -7.22
C PHE A 166 9.28 16.68 -7.28
N THR A 167 8.54 16.34 -6.22
CA THR A 167 7.45 15.38 -6.35
C THR A 167 6.24 16.09 -6.90
N ARG A 168 5.71 15.57 -8.01
CA ARG A 168 4.56 16.12 -8.71
C ARG A 168 3.64 15.00 -9.13
N PHE A 169 2.34 15.22 -9.00
CA PHE A 169 1.27 14.38 -9.52
C PHE A 169 0.42 15.20 -10.49
N ASP A 170 -0.17 14.53 -11.48
CA ASP A 170 -1.09 15.16 -12.40
C ASP A 170 -2.39 15.56 -11.64
N PRO A 171 -2.71 16.87 -11.56
CA PRO A 171 -3.90 17.34 -10.85
C PRO A 171 -5.22 16.90 -11.50
N ASP A 172 -5.20 16.44 -12.75
CA ASP A 172 -6.36 15.88 -13.44
C ASP A 172 -6.54 14.37 -13.14
N GLU A 173 -5.49 13.71 -12.64
CA GLU A 173 -5.50 12.28 -12.28
C GLU A 173 -5.84 12.07 -10.80
N VAL A 174 -5.15 12.79 -9.92
CA VAL A 174 -5.23 12.57 -8.46
C VAL A 174 -5.29 13.85 -7.63
N ARG A 175 -5.86 13.73 -6.44
CA ARG A 175 -5.81 14.74 -5.38
C ARG A 175 -5.18 14.15 -4.12
N LEU A 176 -4.56 15.01 -3.32
CA LEU A 176 -4.11 14.63 -1.98
C LEU A 176 -5.32 14.37 -1.07
N GLN A 177 -5.25 13.30 -0.28
CA GLN A 177 -6.23 13.03 0.76
C GLN A 177 -5.79 13.67 2.08
N GLY A 178 -6.49 14.74 2.47
CA GLY A 178 -6.16 15.52 3.67
C GLY A 178 -4.87 16.33 3.50
N THR A 179 -4.30 16.79 4.61
CA THR A 179 -3.10 17.65 4.64
C THR A 179 -1.82 16.93 5.07
N ALA A 180 -1.94 15.66 5.49
CA ALA A 180 -0.85 14.93 6.12
C ALA A 180 -0.07 14.11 5.08
N ILE A 181 1.01 14.66 4.52
CA ILE A 181 2.04 13.86 3.86
C ILE A 181 2.97 13.33 4.95
N LYS A 182 3.09 12.00 5.11
CA LYS A 182 3.95 11.45 6.17
C LYS A 182 5.41 11.62 5.83
N THR A 183 6.19 12.10 6.79
CA THR A 183 7.60 12.42 6.58
C THR A 183 8.48 11.80 7.66
N ARG A 184 9.59 11.21 7.25
CA ARG A 184 10.64 10.70 8.14
C ARG A 184 11.98 10.75 7.43
N GLY A 185 13.02 11.13 8.15
CA GLY A 185 14.38 11.13 7.60
C GLY A 185 15.37 11.77 8.54
N THR A 186 16.53 12.09 8.00
CA THR A 186 17.63 12.71 8.73
C THR A 186 18.31 13.80 7.89
N MET A 187 18.91 14.75 8.59
CA MET A 187 19.74 15.79 8.01
C MET A 187 21.02 15.90 8.83
N THR A 188 22.17 15.92 8.14
CA THR A 188 23.49 16.10 8.73
C THR A 188 24.28 17.11 7.90
N TYR A 189 25.42 17.58 8.41
CA TYR A 189 26.26 18.51 7.69
C TYR A 189 27.73 18.32 8.03
N GLU A 190 28.59 18.74 7.11
CA GLU A 190 30.05 18.73 7.25
C GLU A 190 30.71 19.86 6.46
N ALA A 191 31.95 20.20 6.79
CA ALA A 191 32.76 21.08 5.95
C ALA A 191 33.49 20.24 4.89
N SER A 192 33.35 20.59 3.62
CA SER A 192 34.09 19.97 2.52
C SER A 192 35.57 20.38 2.56
N PRO A 193 36.48 19.58 1.96
CA PRO A 193 37.88 19.98 1.79
C PRO A 193 38.06 21.30 1.00
N ALA A 194 37.06 21.69 0.20
CA ALA A 194 37.05 22.96 -0.53
C ALA A 194 36.58 24.15 0.32
N GLY A 195 36.25 23.93 1.61
CA GLY A 195 35.79 24.97 2.53
C GLY A 195 34.31 25.32 2.39
N GLU A 196 33.51 24.46 1.77
CA GLU A 196 32.06 24.63 1.62
C GLU A 196 31.33 23.91 2.75
N LEU A 197 30.13 24.38 3.11
CA LEU A 197 29.26 23.64 4.02
C LEU A 197 28.39 22.70 3.19
N VAL A 198 28.53 21.40 3.40
CA VAL A 198 27.73 20.36 2.76
C VAL A 198 26.63 19.96 3.72
N VAL A 199 25.38 19.97 3.27
CA VAL A 199 24.22 19.45 4.00
C VAL A 199 23.72 18.21 3.30
N HIS A 200 23.77 17.08 4.00
CA HIS A 200 23.23 15.81 3.56
C HIS A 200 21.83 15.66 4.10
N SER A 201 20.87 15.35 3.23
CA SER A 201 19.50 15.07 3.63
C SER A 201 19.02 13.76 3.02
N ASP A 202 18.40 12.91 3.82
CA ASP A 202 17.79 11.64 3.40
C ASP A 202 16.40 11.54 4.02
N TYR A 203 15.38 11.86 3.22
CA TYR A 203 13.99 11.91 3.67
C TYR A 203 13.09 11.04 2.80
N THR A 204 12.14 10.38 3.46
CA THR A 204 11.07 9.63 2.82
C THR A 204 9.74 10.32 3.07
N PHE A 205 8.98 10.52 2.00
CA PHE A 205 7.67 11.18 1.97
C PHE A 205 6.62 10.19 1.48
N VAL A 206 5.47 10.11 2.17
CA VAL A 206 4.34 9.24 1.79
C VAL A 206 3.12 10.07 1.49
N TYR A 207 2.68 10.00 0.25
CA TYR A 207 1.59 10.79 -0.31
C TYR A 207 0.33 9.94 -0.35
N PRO A 208 -0.71 10.27 0.45
CA PRO A 208 -2.00 9.63 0.34
C PRO A 208 -2.79 10.28 -0.80
N LEU A 209 -3.12 9.49 -1.81
CA LEU A 209 -3.71 9.96 -3.06
C LEU A 209 -5.03 9.25 -3.33
N VAL A 210 -5.97 10.00 -3.89
CA VAL A 210 -7.25 9.49 -4.38
C VAL A 210 -7.50 10.04 -5.77
N LYS A 211 -8.23 9.28 -6.59
CA LYS A 211 -8.53 9.70 -7.95
C LYS A 211 -9.43 10.93 -7.97
N VAL A 212 -9.21 11.80 -8.94
CA VAL A 212 -10.13 12.91 -9.22
C VAL A 212 -11.43 12.40 -9.86
N SER A 213 -11.34 11.37 -10.69
CA SER A 213 -12.49 10.74 -11.34
C SER A 213 -12.33 9.22 -11.45
N GLY A 214 -13.46 8.49 -11.44
CA GLY A 214 -13.45 7.03 -11.56
C GLY A 214 -12.80 6.28 -10.38
N GLY A 215 -12.75 6.92 -9.20
CA GLY A 215 -12.32 6.30 -7.95
C GLY A 215 -13.21 5.11 -7.58
N THR A 216 -12.61 4.09 -6.96
CA THR A 216 -13.36 2.95 -6.42
C THR A 216 -13.70 3.24 -4.96
N GLU A 217 -14.97 3.08 -4.58
CA GLU A 217 -15.34 2.99 -3.18
C GLU A 217 -14.99 1.60 -2.64
N VAL A 218 -14.14 1.55 -1.62
CA VAL A 218 -13.82 0.30 -0.91
C VAL A 218 -15.00 -0.09 -0.01
N VAL A 219 -15.65 0.92 0.57
CA VAL A 219 -16.93 0.87 1.28
C VAL A 219 -17.80 2.03 0.86
N PRO A 220 -19.13 1.93 1.04
CA PRO A 220 -20.01 3.07 0.83
C PRO A 220 -19.52 4.32 1.57
N GLY A 221 -19.27 5.39 0.81
CA GLY A 221 -18.78 6.66 1.32
C GLY A 221 -17.32 6.66 1.80
N ALA A 222 -16.49 5.68 1.41
CA ALA A 222 -15.04 5.79 1.54
C ALA A 222 -14.33 5.30 0.28
N GLU A 223 -13.77 6.26 -0.44
CA GLU A 223 -12.93 6.03 -1.61
C GLU A 223 -11.62 5.35 -1.21
N GLU A 224 -11.09 4.57 -2.15
CA GLU A 224 -9.76 3.99 -2.09
C GLU A 224 -8.69 5.08 -2.05
N VAL A 225 -7.75 4.94 -1.10
CA VAL A 225 -6.50 5.70 -1.06
C VAL A 225 -5.37 4.80 -1.55
N THR A 226 -4.63 5.29 -2.54
CA THR A 226 -3.33 4.73 -2.88
C THR A 226 -2.22 5.59 -2.28
N ARG A 227 -1.05 4.98 -2.04
CA ARG A 227 0.10 5.69 -1.50
C ARG A 227 1.25 5.65 -2.48
N VAL A 228 1.87 6.80 -2.69
CA VAL A 228 3.18 6.89 -3.34
C VAL A 228 4.20 7.20 -2.26
N VAL A 229 5.30 6.47 -2.26
CA VAL A 229 6.40 6.66 -1.32
C VAL A 229 7.60 7.17 -2.09
N VAL A 230 8.15 8.32 -1.74
CA VAL A 230 9.32 8.88 -2.39
C VAL A 230 10.42 9.10 -1.38
N ARG A 231 11.56 8.43 -1.57
CA ARG A 231 12.78 8.66 -0.82
C ARG A 231 13.70 9.56 -1.63
N ARG A 232 14.21 10.63 -1.00
CA ARG A 232 15.14 11.59 -1.59
C ARG A 232 16.41 11.66 -0.75
N ARG A 233 17.55 11.51 -1.42
CA ARG A 233 18.86 11.93 -0.93
C ARG A 233 19.28 13.19 -1.67
N LEU A 234 19.49 14.26 -0.94
CA LEU A 234 19.85 15.55 -1.51
C LEU A 234 21.02 16.13 -0.73
N ASP A 235 22.12 16.33 -1.43
CA ASP A 235 23.31 16.99 -0.92
C ASP A 235 23.34 18.42 -1.47
N LEU A 236 23.15 19.38 -0.59
CA LEU A 236 23.27 20.80 -0.93
C LEU A 236 24.60 21.34 -0.41
N VAL A 237 25.23 22.22 -1.18
CA VAL A 237 26.41 22.95 -0.74
C VAL A 237 26.09 24.43 -0.56
N ALA A 238 26.66 25.02 0.48
CA ALA A 238 26.67 26.45 0.69
C ALA A 238 28.10 27.00 0.59
N GLY A 239 28.29 28.00 -0.28
CA GLY A 239 29.52 28.78 -0.35
C GLY A 239 29.63 29.80 0.80
N GLY A 240 30.72 30.57 0.82
CA GLY A 240 30.94 31.60 1.85
C GLY A 240 29.91 32.73 1.87
N ASP A 241 29.14 32.91 0.79
CA ASP A 241 28.02 33.85 0.70
C ASP A 241 26.68 33.24 1.19
N GLY A 242 26.67 31.97 1.61
CA GLY A 242 25.50 31.27 2.11
C GLY A 242 24.44 30.93 1.06
N ARG A 243 24.79 30.97 -0.23
CA ARG A 243 23.91 30.52 -1.33
C ARG A 243 23.98 29.01 -1.48
N LEU A 244 22.81 28.39 -1.64
CA LEU A 244 22.67 26.95 -1.85
C LEU A 244 22.79 26.59 -3.33
N SER A 245 23.41 25.45 -3.61
CA SER A 245 23.33 24.75 -4.89
C SER A 245 23.36 23.25 -4.68
N VAL A 246 22.78 22.49 -5.61
CA VAL A 246 22.83 21.02 -5.56
C VAL A 246 24.24 20.52 -5.86
N ARG A 247 24.74 19.61 -5.02
CA ARG A 247 25.98 18.87 -5.23
C ARG A 247 25.71 17.46 -5.73
N ASP A 248 24.78 16.76 -5.10
CA ASP A 248 24.29 15.44 -5.54
C ASP A 248 22.80 15.33 -5.22
N ALA A 249 22.07 14.60 -6.04
CA ALA A 249 20.65 14.40 -5.85
C ALA A 249 20.20 13.06 -6.42
N GLN A 250 19.59 12.27 -5.57
CA GLN A 250 19.08 10.95 -5.89
C GLN A 250 17.70 10.79 -5.30
N TRP A 251 16.81 10.14 -6.05
CA TRP A 251 15.49 9.87 -5.55
C TRP A 251 14.97 8.56 -6.14
N ARG A 252 14.03 7.96 -5.42
CA ARG A 252 13.29 6.77 -5.85
C ARG A 252 11.84 6.91 -5.42
N ALA A 253 10.92 6.67 -6.34
CA ALA A 253 9.50 6.54 -6.05
C ALA A 253 9.08 5.07 -6.07
N ALA A 254 8.15 4.71 -5.19
CA ALA A 254 7.45 3.43 -5.21
C ALA A 254 5.96 3.67 -5.43
N ASN A 255 5.33 2.73 -6.16
CA ASN A 255 3.96 2.81 -6.66
C ASN A 255 3.74 3.86 -7.77
N ASP A 256 4.71 4.02 -8.65
CA ASP A 256 4.62 4.85 -9.86
C ASP A 256 4.56 3.95 -11.12
N ASP A 257 3.62 4.21 -12.03
CA ASP A 257 3.43 3.40 -13.25
C ASP A 257 4.50 3.72 -14.29
N CYS A 258 5.56 2.91 -14.32
CA CYS A 258 6.63 3.03 -15.32
C CYS A 258 6.22 2.95 -16.79
N ARG A 259 4.98 2.58 -17.13
CA ARG A 259 4.48 2.62 -18.50
C ARG A 259 3.93 4.00 -18.87
N ALA A 260 3.66 4.84 -17.88
CA ALA A 260 3.14 6.17 -18.08
C ALA A 260 4.20 7.08 -18.74
N PRO A 261 3.77 8.11 -19.49
CA PRO A 261 4.67 9.05 -20.16
C PRO A 261 5.72 9.67 -19.22
N GLU A 262 6.82 10.13 -19.79
CA GLU A 262 7.78 10.98 -19.07
C GLU A 262 7.35 12.46 -19.17
N ASP A 263 6.18 12.78 -18.63
CA ASP A 263 5.58 14.12 -18.68
C ASP A 263 5.94 15.00 -17.46
N GLY A 264 6.76 14.46 -16.55
CA GLY A 264 7.19 15.14 -15.33
C GLY A 264 6.28 14.90 -14.12
N TYR A 265 5.30 13.99 -14.23
CA TYR A 265 4.45 13.55 -13.13
C TYR A 265 4.73 12.09 -12.72
N LEU A 266 4.46 11.79 -11.44
CA LEU A 266 4.32 10.43 -10.97
C LEU A 266 2.86 9.99 -11.19
N HIS A 267 2.68 8.77 -11.69
CA HIS A 267 1.37 8.21 -12.02
C HIS A 267 1.03 7.04 -11.09
N PRO A 268 0.26 7.27 -10.03
CA PRO A 268 0.04 6.28 -8.99
C PRO A 268 -0.89 5.15 -9.42
N LEU A 269 -0.49 3.90 -9.15
CA LEU A 269 -1.36 2.75 -9.38
C LEU A 269 -2.30 2.49 -8.20
N PHE A 270 -3.60 2.42 -8.47
CA PHE A 270 -4.62 1.94 -7.53
C PHE A 270 -4.79 0.42 -7.63
N SER A 271 -5.46 -0.21 -6.67
CA SER A 271 -5.65 -1.67 -6.54
C SER A 271 -5.95 -2.38 -7.87
N LYS A 272 -6.97 -1.90 -8.60
CA LYS A 272 -7.40 -2.46 -9.90
C LYS A 272 -6.36 -2.33 -11.01
N GLU A 273 -5.57 -1.26 -10.99
CA GLU A 273 -4.52 -1.02 -12.00
C GLU A 273 -3.27 -1.81 -11.67
N ARG A 274 -2.91 -1.86 -10.38
CA ARG A 274 -1.81 -2.66 -9.86
C ARG A 274 -2.00 -4.15 -10.13
N ALA A 275 -3.24 -4.66 -10.00
CA ALA A 275 -3.58 -6.04 -10.35
C ALA A 275 -3.35 -6.38 -11.84
N LYS A 276 -3.33 -5.36 -12.72
CA LYS A 276 -3.10 -5.49 -14.17
C LYS A 276 -1.69 -5.03 -14.58
N ALA A 277 -0.90 -4.51 -13.65
CA ALA A 277 0.44 -4.03 -13.92
C ALA A 277 1.38 -5.21 -14.22
N PRO A 278 2.46 -4.99 -14.99
CA PRO A 278 3.51 -5.99 -15.14
C PRO A 278 4.06 -6.43 -13.79
N LYS A 279 4.55 -7.68 -13.71
CA LYS A 279 5.25 -8.15 -12.53
C LYS A 279 6.64 -7.50 -12.44
N TRP A 280 6.71 -6.38 -11.75
CA TRP A 280 7.97 -5.72 -11.43
C TRP A 280 8.65 -6.34 -10.20
N PRO A 281 9.97 -6.19 -10.07
CA PRO A 281 10.68 -6.52 -8.83
C PRO A 281 9.99 -5.90 -7.62
N THR A 282 9.98 -6.62 -6.50
CA THR A 282 9.31 -6.13 -5.30
C THR A 282 10.30 -5.36 -4.43
N LEU A 283 9.93 -4.15 -4.02
CA LEU A 283 10.73 -3.28 -3.15
C LEU A 283 9.96 -3.02 -1.86
N ASP A 284 10.67 -2.97 -0.73
CA ASP A 284 10.13 -2.34 0.48
C ASP A 284 10.41 -0.84 0.41
N PRO A 285 9.39 0.02 0.21
CA PRO A 285 9.61 1.46 0.08
C PRO A 285 9.96 2.15 1.41
N TYR A 286 9.83 1.45 2.54
CA TYR A 286 10.11 1.96 3.86
C TYR A 286 11.49 1.55 4.39
N ASP A 287 12.22 0.71 3.64
CA ASP A 287 13.59 0.33 3.97
C ASP A 287 14.56 1.49 3.68
N THR A 288 15.06 2.10 4.75
CA THR A 288 16.04 3.20 4.70
C THR A 288 17.49 2.70 4.59
N GLY A 289 17.73 1.40 4.77
CA GLY A 289 19.07 0.80 4.72
C GLY A 289 19.56 0.48 3.30
N GLY A 290 18.64 0.29 2.34
CA GLY A 290 18.99 0.06 0.94
C GLY A 290 19.63 1.28 0.29
N GLN A 291 20.66 1.08 -0.54
CA GLN A 291 21.20 2.15 -1.38
C GLN A 291 20.15 2.55 -2.43
N LEU A 292 19.94 3.87 -2.61
CA LEU A 292 19.41 4.37 -3.88
C LEU A 292 20.45 4.06 -4.96
N ALA A 293 20.04 3.78 -6.19
CA ALA A 293 20.95 3.38 -7.26
C ALA A 293 22.20 4.28 -7.30
N GLY A 294 23.36 3.67 -7.53
CA GLY A 294 24.67 4.31 -7.39
C GLY A 294 24.80 5.62 -8.18
N SER A 295 25.77 6.45 -7.79
CA SER A 295 26.13 7.75 -8.38
C SER A 295 25.79 7.86 -9.87
N GLY A 296 24.83 8.72 -10.22
CA GLY A 296 24.35 8.92 -11.59
C GLY A 296 23.03 8.21 -11.95
N GLY A 297 22.50 7.35 -11.07
CA GLY A 297 21.21 6.68 -11.25
C GLY A 297 20.07 7.33 -10.47
N SER A 298 19.71 8.59 -10.77
CA SER A 298 18.42 9.13 -10.31
C SER A 298 17.34 8.75 -11.33
N GLY A 299 16.26 8.08 -10.89
CA GLY A 299 15.21 7.64 -11.81
C GLY A 299 14.11 6.81 -11.18
N ARG A 300 13.01 6.69 -11.93
CA ARG A 300 11.87 5.81 -11.65
C ARG A 300 12.39 4.36 -11.59
N GLU A 301 12.37 3.73 -10.41
CA GLU A 301 12.59 2.30 -10.33
C GLU A 301 11.25 1.59 -10.41
N CYS A 302 11.08 0.81 -11.47
CA CYS A 302 9.87 0.01 -11.68
C CYS A 302 9.87 -1.11 -10.65
N ALA A 303 9.21 -0.86 -9.52
CA ALA A 303 9.09 -1.82 -8.45
C ALA A 303 7.67 -1.84 -7.88
N THR A 304 7.17 -3.04 -7.64
CA THR A 304 5.92 -3.23 -6.91
C THR A 304 6.22 -3.07 -5.41
N PRO A 305 5.57 -2.14 -4.71
CA PRO A 305 5.74 -1.99 -3.27
C PRO A 305 5.21 -3.23 -2.53
N LYS A 306 6.02 -3.79 -1.63
CA LYS A 306 5.65 -4.94 -0.77
C LYS A 306 4.46 -4.63 0.13
N GLN A 307 4.35 -3.37 0.54
CA GLN A 307 3.22 -2.78 1.25
C GLN A 307 3.17 -1.31 0.82
N THR A 308 2.06 -0.86 0.22
CA THR A 308 1.75 0.57 0.15
C THR A 308 0.99 0.91 1.39
#